data_AF-A0A6B0SP79-F1
#
_entry.id   AF-A0A6B0SP79-F1
#
_cell.length_a   1.000
_cell.length_b   1.000
_cell.length_c   1.000
_cell.angle_alpha   90.00
_cell.angle_beta   90.00
_cell.angle_gamma   90.00
#
_symmetry.space_group_name_H-M   'P 1'
#
loop_
_entity.id
_entity.type
_entity.pdbx_description
1 polymer ?
#
loop_
_entity_poly.entity_id
_entity_poly.type
_entity_poly.pdbx_seq_one_letter_code
_entity_poly.pdbx_strand_id
1 'polypeptide(L)'
;MGLAATARGLLELTRPVNTVAAGALTFIGAFVAGGAFDESAATAAAVGATWLATGAGMAINDYFDREIDAINAPERPIPRGAVSPRGALAFSVALFVGAIVLAALLPLLALAIAAVNLVGLVTYTTYFKGLPGAGNALVAYLVGSTFLFGAAAVGDPLAGGVLAVLAALSTFTREVIKDVEDVAGDREEGLNTLPIAIGSRRALGLGAVLLVVAVAASPVPYYLGTFGVWYLVVVVPADALMLVAAYRSFEDPTAGQQLLKAGTFVAAAAFVVGRLTVA
;
A
#
# COMPACT_ATOMS: atom_id res chain seq x y z
N MET A 1 31.53 -6.52 10.16
CA MET A 1 30.91 -6.12 8.89
C MET A 1 31.23 -4.66 8.60
N GLY A 2 31.42 -4.29 7.33
CA GLY A 2 31.78 -2.92 6.94
C GLY A 2 30.57 -1.97 6.89
N LEU A 3 30.80 -0.68 7.10
CA LEU A 3 29.78 0.39 7.07
C LEU A 3 28.93 0.38 5.78
N ALA A 4 29.54 0.09 4.64
CA ALA A 4 28.84 0.02 3.35
C ALA A 4 27.78 -1.11 3.31
N ALA A 5 28.07 -2.26 3.92
CA ALA A 5 27.13 -3.37 3.97
C ALA A 5 25.92 -3.05 4.86
N THR A 6 26.15 -2.36 5.98
CA THR A 6 25.08 -1.90 6.87
C THR A 6 24.24 -0.81 6.21
N ALA A 7 24.86 0.18 5.56
CA ALA A 7 24.12 1.23 4.84
C ALA A 7 23.22 0.64 3.74
N ARG A 8 23.75 -0.29 2.95
CA ARG A 8 22.96 -1.03 1.95
C ARG A 8 21.84 -1.83 2.59
N GLY A 9 22.12 -2.53 3.70
CA GLY A 9 21.11 -3.28 4.45
C GLY A 9 19.97 -2.40 4.97
N LEU A 10 20.28 -1.20 5.48
CA LEU A 10 19.27 -0.23 5.92
C LEU A 10 18.38 0.24 4.74
N LEU A 11 18.97 0.49 3.56
CA LEU A 11 18.20 0.82 2.37
C LEU A 11 17.27 -0.34 1.95
N GLU A 12 17.79 -1.57 1.95
CA GLU A 12 17.01 -2.77 1.62
C GLU A 12 15.82 -2.96 2.57
N LEU A 13 15.98 -2.70 3.87
CA LEU A 13 14.88 -2.77 4.86
C LEU A 13 13.70 -1.86 4.51
N THR A 14 13.94 -0.71 3.86
CA THR A 14 12.85 0.21 3.49
C THR A 14 12.02 -0.27 2.29
N ARG A 15 12.47 -1.32 1.59
CA ARG A 15 11.87 -1.79 0.31
C ARG A 15 11.60 -0.62 -0.65
N PRO A 16 12.65 0.00 -1.24
CA PRO A 16 12.55 1.29 -1.92
C PRO A 16 11.46 1.38 -2.99
N VAL A 17 11.24 0.31 -3.76
CA VAL A 17 10.18 0.26 -4.78
C VAL A 17 8.79 0.46 -4.17
N ASN A 18 8.49 -0.21 -3.05
CA ASN A 18 7.20 -0.10 -2.37
C ASN A 18 7.04 1.28 -1.74
N THR A 19 8.11 1.79 -1.14
CA THR A 19 8.14 3.11 -0.52
C THR A 19 7.91 4.21 -1.56
N VAL A 20 8.62 4.18 -2.69
CA VAL A 20 8.43 5.12 -3.80
C VAL A 20 7.01 5.02 -4.36
N ALA A 21 6.49 3.81 -4.58
CA ALA A 21 5.13 3.61 -5.06
C ALA A 21 4.08 4.21 -4.10
N ALA A 22 4.21 3.99 -2.79
CA ALA A 22 3.31 4.57 -1.79
C ALA A 22 3.34 6.11 -1.81
N GLY A 23 4.53 6.71 -1.90
CA GLY A 23 4.64 8.17 -2.04
C GLY A 23 4.03 8.70 -3.34
N ALA A 24 4.10 7.94 -4.44
CA ALA A 24 3.43 8.31 -5.69
C ALA A 24 1.89 8.33 -5.54
N LEU A 25 1.30 7.41 -4.78
CA LEU A 25 -0.14 7.43 -4.48
C LEU A 25 -0.53 8.66 -3.65
N THR A 26 0.28 9.02 -2.64
CA THR A 26 0.11 10.27 -1.89
C THR A 26 0.19 11.50 -2.79
N PHE A 27 1.16 11.54 -3.70
CA PHE A 27 1.26 12.63 -4.68
C PHE A 27 0.01 12.69 -5.58
N ILE A 28 -0.50 11.56 -6.07
CA ILE A 28 -1.73 11.52 -6.86
C ILE A 28 -2.90 12.10 -6.06
N GLY A 29 -3.02 11.78 -4.77
CA GLY A 29 -4.03 12.37 -3.89
C GLY A 29 -3.99 13.91 -3.88
N ALA A 30 -2.80 14.48 -3.65
CA ALA A 30 -2.59 15.93 -3.69
C ALA A 30 -2.85 16.54 -5.09
N PHE A 31 -2.50 15.80 -6.14
CA PHE A 31 -2.65 16.25 -7.53
C PHE A 31 -4.11 16.31 -7.95
N VAL A 32 -4.90 15.30 -7.58
CA VAL A 32 -6.34 15.28 -7.87
C VAL A 32 -7.08 16.39 -7.13
N ALA A 33 -6.66 16.69 -5.89
CA ALA A 33 -7.14 17.84 -5.11
C ALA A 33 -6.77 19.21 -5.70
N GLY A 34 -5.93 19.26 -6.74
CA GLY A 34 -5.54 20.49 -7.44
C GLY A 34 -4.41 21.28 -6.77
N GLY A 35 -4.06 20.98 -5.52
CA GLY A 35 -3.05 21.72 -4.76
C GLY A 35 -1.61 21.18 -4.86
N ALA A 36 -1.34 20.09 -5.61
CA ALA A 36 -0.01 19.48 -5.61
C ALA A 36 1.15 20.42 -5.96
N PHE A 37 0.92 21.38 -6.87
CA PHE A 37 1.95 22.32 -7.33
C PHE A 37 1.86 23.66 -6.60
N ASP A 38 0.65 24.12 -6.30
CA ASP A 38 0.42 25.38 -5.56
C ASP A 38 0.93 25.26 -4.12
N GLU A 39 0.63 24.14 -3.46
CA GLU A 39 1.07 23.78 -2.11
C GLU A 39 2.23 22.77 -2.17
N SER A 40 3.22 23.05 -3.01
CA SER A 40 4.35 22.13 -3.29
C SER A 40 5.15 21.73 -2.04
N ALA A 41 5.30 22.63 -1.07
CA ALA A 41 5.98 22.33 0.19
C ALA A 41 5.18 21.32 1.04
N ALA A 42 3.86 21.49 1.15
CA ALA A 42 2.99 20.56 1.86
C ALA A 42 2.93 19.20 1.14
N THR A 43 2.88 19.21 -0.19
CA THR A 43 2.93 18.00 -1.02
C THR A 43 4.23 17.24 -0.82
N ALA A 44 5.38 17.93 -0.84
CA ALA A 44 6.68 17.32 -0.60
C ALA A 44 6.79 16.74 0.82
N ALA A 45 6.27 17.46 1.83
CA ALA A 45 6.23 16.96 3.20
C ALA A 45 5.34 15.70 3.34
N ALA A 46 4.18 15.65 2.68
CA ALA A 46 3.29 14.49 2.69
C ALA A 46 3.91 13.27 1.99
N VAL A 47 4.55 13.47 0.81
CA VAL A 47 5.26 12.39 0.11
C VAL A 47 6.43 11.89 0.95
N GLY A 48 7.23 12.80 1.52
CA GLY A 48 8.32 12.45 2.42
C GLY A 48 7.86 11.69 3.66
N ALA A 49 6.77 12.14 4.31
CA ALA A 49 6.18 11.45 5.45
C ALA A 49 5.73 10.03 5.07
N THR A 50 5.11 9.86 3.89
CA THR A 50 4.70 8.56 3.37
C THR A 50 5.91 7.64 3.14
N TRP A 51 7.00 8.17 2.58
CA TRP A 51 8.22 7.39 2.36
C TRP A 51 8.83 6.91 3.68
N LEU A 52 8.96 7.81 4.65
CA LEU A 52 9.52 7.49 5.95
C LEU A 52 8.62 6.50 6.71
N ALA A 53 7.30 6.70 6.74
CA ALA A 53 6.35 5.81 7.41
C ALA A 53 6.33 4.41 6.79
N THR A 54 6.31 4.32 5.45
CA THR A 54 6.31 3.02 4.74
C THR A 54 7.63 2.29 5.00
N GLY A 55 8.76 2.97 4.88
CA GLY A 55 10.07 2.39 5.15
C GLY A 55 10.22 1.95 6.61
N ALA A 56 9.68 2.72 7.56
CA ALA A 56 9.64 2.36 8.97
C ALA A 56 8.81 1.10 9.23
N GLY A 57 7.62 1.02 8.62
CA GLY A 57 6.74 -0.14 8.67
C GLY A 57 7.41 -1.41 8.12
N MET A 58 8.11 -1.31 6.99
CA MET A 58 8.86 -2.45 6.45
C MET A 58 10.00 -2.88 7.37
N ALA A 59 10.76 -1.93 7.92
CA ALA A 59 11.88 -2.22 8.80
C ALA A 59 11.45 -2.84 10.15
N ILE A 60 10.32 -2.40 10.73
CA ILE A 60 9.80 -2.98 11.97
C ILE A 60 9.21 -4.38 11.73
N ASN A 61 8.61 -4.62 10.56
CA ASN A 61 8.12 -5.94 10.18
C ASN A 61 9.27 -6.95 10.09
N ASP A 62 10.33 -6.61 9.35
CA ASP A 62 11.53 -7.45 9.27
C ASP A 62 12.19 -7.65 10.67
N TYR A 63 12.11 -6.66 11.58
CA TYR A 63 12.58 -6.84 12.96
C TYR A 63 11.80 -7.92 13.71
N PHE A 64 10.47 -7.93 13.61
CA PHE A 64 9.63 -8.95 14.26
C PHE A 64 9.77 -10.32 13.58
N ASP A 65 9.86 -10.34 12.26
CA ASP A 65 9.93 -11.57 11.45
C ASP A 65 11.35 -12.17 11.37
N ARG A 66 12.36 -11.54 11.96
CA ARG A 66 13.78 -11.94 11.85
C ARG A 66 14.09 -13.42 12.12
N GLU A 67 13.34 -14.08 13.01
CA GLU A 67 13.53 -15.50 13.35
C GLU A 67 12.92 -16.42 12.29
N ILE A 68 11.77 -16.03 11.74
CA ILE A 68 11.10 -16.68 10.61
C ILE A 68 11.94 -16.49 9.34
N ASP A 69 12.37 -15.26 9.08
CA ASP A 69 13.19 -14.89 7.94
C ASP A 69 14.56 -15.57 7.96
N ALA A 70 15.09 -15.97 9.13
CA ALA A 70 16.33 -16.74 9.20
C ALA A 70 16.21 -18.14 8.57
N ILE A 71 15.00 -18.66 8.44
CA ILE A 71 14.69 -19.94 7.81
C ILE A 71 14.22 -19.69 6.36
N ASN A 72 13.26 -18.78 6.18
CA ASN A 72 12.54 -18.61 4.91
C ASN A 72 13.25 -17.67 3.92
N ALA A 73 14.04 -16.71 4.41
CA ALA A 73 14.68 -15.67 3.61
C ALA A 73 16.05 -15.25 4.20
N PRO A 74 17.01 -16.20 4.33
CA PRO A 74 18.28 -15.97 5.04
C PRO A 74 19.14 -14.86 4.40
N GLU A 75 18.86 -14.50 3.15
CA GLU A 75 19.48 -13.40 2.42
C GLU A 75 18.99 -12.00 2.84
N ARG A 76 17.95 -11.89 3.68
CA ARG A 76 17.47 -10.59 4.19
C ARG A 76 18.49 -9.87 5.07
N PRO A 77 18.41 -8.53 5.21
CA PRO A 77 19.42 -7.74 5.91
C PRO A 77 19.68 -8.15 7.36
N ILE A 78 18.65 -8.53 8.11
CA ILE A 78 18.78 -8.92 9.53
C ILE A 78 19.33 -10.35 9.66
N PRO A 79 18.74 -11.40 9.03
CA PRO A 79 19.27 -12.76 9.12
C PRO A 79 20.71 -12.92 8.66
N ARG A 80 21.10 -12.30 7.53
CA ARG A 80 22.48 -12.37 7.03
C ARG A 80 23.48 -11.54 7.86
N GLY A 81 22.99 -10.82 8.88
CA GLY A 81 23.77 -10.01 9.80
C GLY A 81 24.11 -8.60 9.33
N ALA A 82 23.72 -8.18 8.13
CA ALA A 82 24.09 -6.87 7.56
C ALA A 82 23.59 -5.69 8.42
N VAL A 83 22.44 -5.87 9.08
CA VAL A 83 21.87 -4.95 10.07
C VAL A 83 21.55 -5.73 11.33
N SER A 84 21.98 -5.25 12.50
CA SER A 84 21.60 -5.88 13.77
C SER A 84 20.11 -5.65 14.07
N PRO A 85 19.41 -6.56 14.79
CA PRO A 85 18.01 -6.34 15.15
C PRO A 85 17.75 -5.01 15.87
N ARG A 86 18.64 -4.64 16.82
CA ARG A 86 18.57 -3.35 17.52
C ARG A 86 18.78 -2.17 16.57
N GLY A 87 19.67 -2.31 15.58
CA GLY A 87 19.89 -1.30 14.55
C GLY A 87 18.68 -1.12 13.64
N ALA A 88 18.04 -2.20 13.22
CA ALA A 88 16.82 -2.16 12.42
C ALA A 88 15.66 -1.49 13.18
N LEU A 89 15.49 -1.83 14.46
CA LEU A 89 14.48 -1.20 15.31
C LEU A 89 14.75 0.31 15.50
N ALA A 90 15.98 0.69 15.85
CA ALA A 90 16.36 2.09 16.01
C ALA A 90 16.17 2.89 14.71
N PHE A 91 16.51 2.28 13.57
CA PHE A 91 16.28 2.88 12.26
C PHE A 91 14.79 3.06 11.97
N SER A 92 13.96 2.05 12.21
CA SER A 92 12.51 2.15 12.05
C SER A 92 11.92 3.27 12.93
N VAL A 93 12.33 3.35 14.21
CA VAL A 93 11.90 4.43 15.11
C VAL A 93 12.32 5.81 14.58
N ALA A 94 13.56 5.95 14.10
CA ALA A 94 14.03 7.21 13.53
C ALA A 94 13.21 7.63 12.29
N LEU A 95 12.87 6.68 11.43
CA LEU A 95 12.00 6.92 10.28
C LEU A 95 10.58 7.32 10.71
N PHE A 96 9.98 6.64 11.69
CA PHE A 96 8.67 7.03 12.22
C PHE A 96 8.67 8.43 12.82
N VAL A 97 9.71 8.79 13.59
CA VAL A 97 9.87 10.16 14.12
C VAL A 97 9.95 11.17 12.99
N GLY A 98 10.74 10.89 11.94
CA GLY A 98 10.82 11.75 10.76
C GLY A 98 9.47 11.90 10.04
N ALA A 99 8.70 10.82 9.92
CA ALA A 99 7.35 10.86 9.34
C ALA A 99 6.40 11.75 10.16
N ILE A 100 6.45 11.66 11.49
CA ILE A 100 5.66 12.50 12.41
C ILE A 100 6.05 13.98 12.27
N VAL A 101 7.36 14.28 12.22
CA VAL A 101 7.86 15.65 12.07
C VAL A 101 7.34 16.27 10.77
N LEU A 102 7.40 15.54 9.66
CA LEU A 102 6.88 16.03 8.37
C LEU A 102 5.36 16.16 8.39
N ALA A 103 4.64 15.21 8.97
CA ALA A 103 3.18 15.26 9.07
C ALA A 103 2.69 16.41 9.98
N ALA A 104 3.46 16.81 10.99
CA ALA A 104 3.14 17.92 11.88
C ALA A 104 3.22 19.29 11.19
N LEU A 105 3.83 19.37 9.99
CA LEU A 105 3.84 20.57 9.15
C LEU A 105 2.56 20.73 8.31
N LEU A 106 1.72 19.70 8.29
CA LEU A 106 0.53 19.63 7.44
C LEU A 106 -0.74 20.07 8.19
N PRO A 107 -1.84 20.36 7.48
CA PRO A 107 -3.14 20.64 8.10
C PRO A 107 -3.56 19.56 9.10
N LEU A 108 -4.35 19.96 10.11
CA LEU A 108 -4.76 19.08 11.22
C LEU A 108 -5.38 17.75 10.76
N LEU A 109 -6.16 17.78 9.68
CA LEU A 109 -6.77 16.58 9.13
C LEU A 109 -5.75 15.62 8.52
N ALA A 110 -4.74 16.13 7.81
CA ALA A 110 -3.64 15.31 7.29
C ALA A 110 -2.85 14.68 8.44
N LEU A 111 -2.56 15.46 9.50
CA LEU A 111 -1.93 14.95 10.71
C LEU A 111 -2.76 13.84 11.39
N ALA A 112 -4.08 14.00 11.45
CA ALA A 112 -4.98 12.98 12.01
C ALA A 112 -4.95 11.67 11.18
N ILE A 113 -4.99 11.78 9.84
CA ILE A 113 -4.86 10.61 8.95
C ILE A 113 -3.50 9.93 9.14
N ALA A 114 -2.41 10.71 9.19
CA ALA A 114 -1.07 10.19 9.45
C ALA A 114 -0.99 9.46 10.80
N ALA A 115 -1.59 10.01 11.85
CA ALA A 115 -1.61 9.35 13.17
C ALA A 115 -2.31 7.98 13.11
N VAL A 116 -3.47 7.89 12.47
CA VAL A 116 -4.18 6.60 12.28
C VAL A 116 -3.32 5.62 11.47
N ASN A 117 -2.67 6.09 10.40
CA ASN A 117 -1.83 5.26 9.55
C ASN A 117 -0.60 4.73 10.30
N LEU A 118 0.06 5.57 11.09
CA LEU A 118 1.22 5.19 11.90
C LEU A 118 0.84 4.16 12.96
N VAL A 119 -0.30 4.34 13.64
CA VAL A 119 -0.84 3.34 14.56
C VAL A 119 -1.11 2.03 13.82
N GLY A 120 -1.74 2.09 12.65
CA GLY A 120 -1.99 0.91 11.80
C GLY A 120 -0.69 0.18 11.42
N LEU A 121 0.34 0.90 10.99
CA LEU A 121 1.64 0.31 10.64
C LEU A 121 2.32 -0.37 11.82
N VAL A 122 2.31 0.25 13.00
CA VAL A 122 2.93 -0.32 14.22
C VAL A 122 2.15 -1.52 14.76
N THR A 123 0.82 -1.46 14.70
CA THR A 123 -0.05 -2.52 15.25
C THR A 123 -0.25 -3.69 14.30
N TYR A 124 0.02 -3.53 13.00
CA TYR A 124 -0.19 -4.57 12.00
C TYR A 124 0.47 -5.90 12.39
N THR A 125 1.79 -5.90 12.61
CA THR A 125 2.55 -7.15 12.83
C THR A 125 2.23 -7.81 14.15
N THR A 126 1.89 -7.05 15.18
CA THR A 126 1.65 -7.57 16.53
C THR A 126 0.19 -7.98 16.78
N TYR A 127 -0.77 -7.34 16.12
CA TYR A 127 -2.20 -7.56 16.40
C TYR A 127 -3.01 -8.06 15.20
N PHE A 128 -2.63 -7.71 13.98
CA PHE A 128 -3.45 -7.99 12.79
C PHE A 128 -2.86 -9.06 11.85
N LYS A 129 -1.54 -9.30 11.90
CA LYS A 129 -0.89 -10.34 11.11
C LYS A 129 -1.50 -11.70 11.46
N GLY A 130 -1.97 -12.41 10.44
CA GLY A 130 -2.63 -13.70 10.61
C GLY A 130 -4.08 -13.65 11.13
N LEU A 131 -4.68 -12.47 11.31
CA LEU A 131 -6.12 -12.36 11.58
C LEU A 131 -6.92 -12.44 10.27
N PRO A 132 -7.90 -13.36 10.14
CA PRO A 132 -8.62 -13.56 8.89
C PRO A 132 -9.34 -12.29 8.45
N GLY A 133 -8.96 -11.73 7.30
CA GLY A 133 -9.58 -10.54 6.70
C GLY A 133 -9.22 -9.22 7.37
N ALA A 134 -9.00 -9.17 8.69
CA ALA A 134 -8.68 -7.93 9.41
C ALA A 134 -7.30 -7.38 9.02
N GLY A 135 -6.29 -8.25 8.87
CA GLY A 135 -4.97 -7.85 8.37
C GLY A 135 -5.04 -7.31 6.93
N ASN A 136 -5.76 -8.01 6.06
CA ASN A 136 -5.96 -7.59 4.67
C ASN A 136 -6.70 -6.24 4.59
N ALA A 137 -7.72 -6.05 5.44
CA ALA A 137 -8.47 -4.81 5.52
C ALA A 137 -7.62 -3.63 6.02
N LEU A 138 -6.74 -3.86 7.01
CA LEU A 138 -5.82 -2.84 7.47
C LEU A 138 -4.82 -2.44 6.38
N VAL A 139 -4.25 -3.39 5.65
CA VAL A 139 -3.35 -3.09 4.51
C VAL A 139 -4.09 -2.34 3.41
N ALA A 140 -5.31 -2.77 3.07
CA ALA A 140 -6.18 -2.09 2.12
C ALA A 140 -6.47 -0.63 2.53
N TYR A 141 -6.80 -0.40 3.80
CA TYR A 141 -6.99 0.93 4.35
C TYR A 141 -5.70 1.76 4.25
N LEU A 142 -4.55 1.21 4.66
CA LEU A 142 -3.27 1.93 4.63
C LEU A 142 -2.91 2.36 3.21
N VAL A 143 -3.12 1.50 2.21
CA VAL A 143 -2.91 1.89 0.80
C VAL A 143 -3.92 2.94 0.35
N GLY A 144 -5.22 2.74 0.57
CA GLY A 144 -6.24 3.70 0.16
C GLY A 144 -6.07 5.07 0.83
N SER A 145 -5.70 5.10 2.11
CA SER A 145 -5.52 6.31 2.90
C SER A 145 -4.37 7.20 2.40
N THR A 146 -3.45 6.69 1.57
CA THR A 146 -2.39 7.52 0.94
C THR A 146 -3.00 8.63 0.08
N PHE A 147 -4.05 8.32 -0.69
CA PHE A 147 -4.78 9.32 -1.48
C PHE A 147 -5.46 10.37 -0.61
N LEU A 148 -6.11 9.94 0.49
CA LEU A 148 -6.72 10.85 1.46
C LEU A 148 -5.68 11.74 2.11
N PHE A 149 -4.53 11.17 2.50
CA PHE A 149 -3.45 11.89 3.17
C PHE A 149 -2.86 12.97 2.26
N GLY A 150 -2.59 12.63 1.00
CA GLY A 150 -2.10 13.61 0.01
C GLY A 150 -3.10 14.73 -0.28
N ALA A 151 -4.38 14.38 -0.46
CA ALA A 151 -5.43 15.34 -0.71
C ALA A 151 -5.67 16.27 0.50
N ALA A 152 -5.64 15.71 1.72
CA ALA A 152 -5.74 16.47 2.97
C ALA A 152 -4.54 17.39 3.20
N ALA A 153 -3.34 17.02 2.74
CA ALA A 153 -2.13 17.83 2.88
C ALA A 153 -2.25 19.17 2.15
N VAL A 154 -3.06 19.22 1.08
CA VAL A 154 -3.30 20.43 0.27
C VAL A 154 -4.70 21.04 0.47
N GLY A 155 -5.41 20.60 1.52
CA GLY A 155 -6.64 21.26 1.99
C GLY A 155 -7.97 20.71 1.49
N ASP A 156 -7.99 19.72 0.58
CA ASP A 156 -9.23 19.07 0.11
C ASP A 156 -9.16 17.54 0.23
N PRO A 157 -9.42 16.97 1.43
CA PRO A 157 -9.38 15.53 1.66
C PRO A 157 -10.40 14.74 0.81
N LEU A 158 -11.54 15.34 0.48
CA LEU A 158 -12.65 14.65 -0.16
C LEU A 158 -12.34 14.37 -1.64
N ALA A 159 -11.51 15.19 -2.28
CA ALA A 159 -11.01 14.95 -3.62
C ALA A 159 -10.28 13.60 -3.76
N GLY A 160 -9.62 13.12 -2.70
CA GLY A 160 -8.97 11.80 -2.67
C GLY A 160 -9.90 10.63 -2.34
N GLY A 161 -11.15 10.90 -1.96
CA GLY A 161 -12.06 9.92 -1.34
C GLY A 161 -12.40 8.72 -2.22
N VAL A 162 -12.83 8.97 -3.46
CA VAL A 162 -13.20 7.89 -4.38
C VAL A 162 -11.98 7.03 -4.73
N LEU A 163 -10.83 7.65 -4.97
CA LEU A 163 -9.58 6.94 -5.27
C LEU A 163 -9.14 6.07 -4.09
N ALA A 164 -9.27 6.58 -2.86
CA ALA A 164 -8.96 5.83 -1.65
C ALA A 164 -9.80 4.54 -1.54
N VAL A 165 -11.11 4.62 -1.83
CA VAL A 165 -12.00 3.45 -1.81
C VAL A 165 -11.63 2.45 -2.91
N LEU A 166 -11.42 2.91 -4.16
CA LEU A 166 -11.03 2.05 -5.28
C LEU A 166 -9.69 1.34 -5.02
N ALA A 167 -8.70 2.07 -4.48
CA ALA A 167 -7.40 1.52 -4.12
C ALA A 167 -7.50 0.53 -2.95
N ALA A 168 -8.34 0.80 -1.95
CA ALA A 168 -8.54 -0.13 -0.83
C ALA A 168 -9.19 -1.44 -1.30
N LEU A 169 -10.26 -1.40 -2.10
CA LEU A 169 -10.94 -2.60 -2.60
C LEU A 169 -10.03 -3.48 -3.48
N SER A 170 -9.28 -2.87 -4.38
CA SER A 170 -8.32 -3.59 -5.22
C SER A 170 -7.14 -4.15 -4.41
N THR A 171 -6.65 -3.40 -3.42
CA THR A 171 -5.59 -3.85 -2.52
C THR A 171 -6.05 -5.01 -1.65
N PHE A 172 -7.28 -4.96 -1.11
CA PHE A 172 -7.84 -6.07 -0.36
C PHE A 172 -7.84 -7.35 -1.21
N THR A 173 -8.30 -7.25 -2.46
CA THR A 173 -8.28 -8.37 -3.41
C THR A 173 -6.87 -8.91 -3.61
N ARG A 174 -5.88 -8.02 -3.78
CA ARG A 174 -4.47 -8.40 -3.92
C ARG A 174 -3.94 -9.14 -2.69
N GLU A 175 -4.24 -8.65 -1.50
CA GLU A 175 -3.78 -9.29 -0.26
C GLU A 175 -4.45 -10.65 -0.06
N VAL A 176 -5.72 -10.80 -0.44
CA VAL A 176 -6.38 -12.12 -0.43
C VAL A 176 -5.73 -13.11 -1.40
N ILE A 177 -5.38 -12.67 -2.61
CA ILE A 177 -4.69 -13.54 -3.59
C ILE A 177 -3.31 -13.95 -3.08
N LYS A 178 -2.57 -13.01 -2.46
CA LYS A 178 -1.29 -13.28 -1.84
C LYS A 178 -1.41 -14.31 -0.72
N ASP A 179 -2.37 -14.15 0.19
CA ASP A 179 -2.59 -15.13 1.27
C ASP A 179 -2.97 -16.52 0.70
N VAL A 180 -3.62 -16.58 -0.47
CA VAL A 180 -3.96 -17.85 -1.14
C VAL A 180 -2.71 -18.52 -1.73
N GLU A 181 -1.79 -17.73 -2.26
CA GLU A 181 -0.47 -18.19 -2.72
C GLU A 181 0.37 -18.71 -1.53
N ASP A 182 0.30 -18.03 -0.38
CA ASP A 182 1.13 -18.28 0.79
C ASP A 182 0.51 -19.25 1.83
N VAL A 183 -0.65 -19.88 1.55
CA VAL A 183 -1.41 -20.71 2.52
C VAL A 183 -0.56 -21.76 3.25
N ALA A 184 0.37 -22.41 2.53
CA ALA A 184 1.22 -23.45 3.11
C ALA A 184 2.19 -22.85 4.15
N GLY A 185 2.89 -21.77 3.78
CA GLY A 185 3.80 -21.06 4.68
C GLY A 185 3.09 -20.42 5.85
N ASP A 186 1.95 -19.77 5.61
CA ASP A 186 1.12 -19.16 6.66
C ASP A 186 0.69 -20.19 7.72
N ARG A 187 0.35 -21.43 7.31
CA ARG A 187 0.01 -22.50 8.26
C ARG A 187 1.22 -22.95 9.07
N GLU A 188 2.38 -23.07 8.45
CA GLU A 188 3.62 -23.46 9.13
C GLU A 188 4.04 -22.41 10.16
N GLU A 189 3.77 -21.12 9.89
CA GLU A 189 3.95 -20.01 10.82
C GLU A 189 2.85 -19.91 11.90
N GLY A 190 1.82 -20.77 11.85
CA GLY A 190 0.70 -20.78 12.80
C GLY A 190 -0.29 -19.63 12.62
N LEU A 191 -0.30 -18.98 11.45
CA LEU A 191 -1.23 -17.90 11.12
C LEU A 191 -2.60 -18.47 10.71
N ASN A 192 -3.66 -17.69 10.94
CA ASN A 192 -5.02 -18.02 10.52
C ASN A 192 -5.52 -17.01 9.47
N THR A 193 -4.82 -16.92 8.34
CA THR A 193 -5.20 -16.00 7.25
C THR A 193 -6.57 -16.33 6.66
N LEU A 194 -7.16 -15.39 5.92
CA LEU A 194 -8.50 -15.56 5.36
C LEU A 194 -8.70 -16.89 4.59
N PRO A 195 -7.80 -17.30 3.67
CA PRO A 195 -7.95 -18.59 2.98
C PRO A 195 -7.77 -19.80 3.89
N ILE A 196 -7.05 -19.70 5.01
CA ILE A 196 -6.98 -20.75 6.03
C ILE A 196 -8.32 -20.88 6.76
N ALA A 197 -8.93 -19.76 7.13
CA ALA A 197 -10.17 -19.73 7.90
C ALA A 197 -11.41 -20.16 7.09
N ILE A 198 -11.56 -19.70 5.84
CA ILE A 198 -12.77 -19.93 5.02
C ILE A 198 -12.53 -20.78 3.77
N GLY A 199 -11.28 -21.17 3.50
CA GLY A 199 -10.87 -21.90 2.30
C GLY A 199 -10.53 -20.98 1.13
N SER A 200 -9.49 -21.34 0.37
CA SER A 200 -8.93 -20.53 -0.73
C SER A 200 -9.96 -20.09 -1.76
N ARG A 201 -10.86 -20.99 -2.18
CA ARG A 201 -11.88 -20.68 -3.19
C ARG A 201 -12.89 -19.63 -2.71
N ARG A 202 -13.28 -19.66 -1.43
CA ARG A 202 -14.20 -18.66 -0.85
C ARG A 202 -13.50 -17.33 -0.63
N ALA A 203 -12.24 -17.36 -0.18
CA ALA A 203 -11.41 -16.18 -0.03
C ALA A 203 -11.25 -15.45 -1.39
N LEU A 204 -10.80 -16.16 -2.43
CA LEU A 204 -10.73 -15.61 -3.80
C LEU A 204 -12.07 -15.10 -4.31
N GLY A 205 -13.17 -15.80 -4.01
CA GLY A 205 -14.53 -15.35 -4.33
C GLY A 205 -14.87 -13.99 -3.71
N LEU A 206 -14.56 -13.79 -2.43
CA LEU A 206 -14.75 -12.51 -1.75
C LEU A 206 -13.88 -11.41 -2.37
N GLY A 207 -12.60 -11.68 -2.62
CA GLY A 207 -11.71 -10.75 -3.29
C GLY A 207 -12.24 -10.35 -4.68
N ALA A 208 -12.65 -11.32 -5.50
CA ALA A 208 -13.20 -11.08 -6.82
C ALA A 208 -14.48 -10.22 -6.77
N VAL A 209 -15.39 -10.46 -5.82
CA VAL A 209 -16.59 -9.62 -5.64
C VAL A 209 -16.22 -8.18 -5.32
N LEU A 210 -15.29 -7.95 -4.38
CA LEU A 210 -14.85 -6.61 -4.02
C LEU A 210 -14.15 -5.91 -5.19
N LEU A 211 -13.36 -6.64 -5.98
CA LEU A 211 -12.77 -6.09 -7.19
C LEU A 211 -13.81 -5.72 -8.25
N VAL A 212 -14.83 -6.55 -8.47
CA VAL A 212 -15.94 -6.23 -9.38
C VAL A 212 -16.67 -4.97 -8.93
N VAL A 213 -16.88 -4.79 -7.62
CA VAL A 213 -17.44 -3.56 -7.06
C VAL A 213 -16.52 -2.36 -7.35
N ALA A 214 -15.21 -2.52 -7.18
CA ALA A 214 -14.24 -1.46 -7.48
C ALA A 214 -14.27 -1.09 -8.98
N VAL A 215 -14.28 -2.07 -9.88
CA VAL A 215 -14.36 -1.85 -11.33
C VAL A 215 -15.68 -1.20 -11.73
N ALA A 216 -16.81 -1.64 -11.15
CA ALA A 216 -18.10 -1.02 -11.42
C ALA A 216 -18.18 0.44 -10.92
N ALA A 217 -17.46 0.76 -9.85
CA ALA A 217 -17.34 2.11 -9.31
C ALA A 217 -16.25 2.95 -10.00
N SER A 218 -15.37 2.36 -10.82
CA SER A 218 -14.27 3.07 -11.47
C SER A 218 -14.71 4.22 -12.37
N PRO A 219 -15.88 4.23 -13.03
CA PRO A 219 -16.32 5.39 -13.82
C PRO A 219 -16.82 6.58 -12.98
N VAL A 220 -17.01 6.42 -11.67
CA VAL A 220 -17.58 7.47 -10.79
C VAL A 220 -16.80 8.79 -10.86
N PRO A 221 -15.45 8.83 -10.78
CA PRO A 221 -14.69 10.08 -10.92
C PRO A 221 -14.92 10.82 -12.25
N TYR A 222 -15.23 10.11 -13.34
CA TYR A 222 -15.59 10.74 -14.61
C TYR A 222 -16.97 11.40 -14.51
N TYR A 223 -17.97 10.70 -13.98
CA TYR A 223 -19.32 11.25 -13.83
C TYR A 223 -19.42 12.39 -12.81
N LEU A 224 -18.53 12.42 -11.82
CA LEU A 224 -18.38 13.53 -10.87
C LEU A 224 -17.61 14.73 -11.47
N GLY A 225 -17.09 14.62 -12.69
CA GLY A 225 -16.31 15.67 -13.34
C GLY A 225 -14.89 15.82 -12.77
N THR A 226 -14.43 14.89 -11.94
CA THR A 226 -13.05 14.88 -11.41
C THR A 226 -12.04 14.58 -12.52
N PHE A 227 -12.39 13.71 -13.47
CA PHE A 227 -11.53 13.30 -14.59
C PHE A 227 -12.22 13.40 -15.95
N GLY A 228 -11.41 13.65 -16.99
CA GLY A 228 -11.86 13.74 -18.37
C GLY A 228 -11.94 12.38 -19.06
N VAL A 229 -12.36 12.36 -20.33
CA VAL A 229 -12.57 11.11 -21.09
C VAL A 229 -11.32 10.24 -21.20
N TRP A 230 -10.12 10.83 -21.19
CA TRP A 230 -8.86 10.11 -21.24
C TRP A 230 -8.61 9.23 -20.01
N TYR A 231 -9.23 9.52 -18.88
CA TYR A 231 -9.27 8.60 -17.75
C TYR A 231 -9.90 7.27 -18.12
N LEU A 232 -11.06 7.29 -18.79
CA LEU A 232 -11.78 6.09 -19.21
C LEU A 232 -10.94 5.25 -20.17
N VAL A 233 -10.21 5.91 -21.09
CA VAL A 233 -9.33 5.25 -22.06
C VAL A 233 -8.24 4.43 -21.38
N VAL A 234 -7.71 4.89 -20.24
CA VAL A 234 -6.62 4.21 -19.51
C VAL A 234 -7.15 3.25 -18.44
N VAL A 235 -8.22 3.61 -17.73
CA VAL A 235 -8.76 2.79 -16.63
C VAL A 235 -9.47 1.54 -17.14
N VAL A 236 -10.17 1.58 -18.29
CA VAL A 236 -10.89 0.40 -18.82
C VAL A 236 -9.94 -0.77 -19.12
N PRO A 237 -8.79 -0.58 -19.81
CA PRO A 237 -7.79 -1.63 -19.96
C PRO A 237 -7.20 -2.11 -18.62
N ALA A 238 -7.01 -1.20 -17.65
CA ALA A 238 -6.53 -1.55 -16.31
C ALA A 238 -7.53 -2.47 -15.59
N ASP A 239 -8.80 -2.09 -15.58
CA ASP A 239 -9.90 -2.85 -14.99
C ASP A 239 -10.05 -4.23 -15.64
N ALA A 240 -9.99 -4.30 -16.98
CA ALA A 240 -10.02 -5.56 -17.70
C ALA A 240 -8.85 -6.47 -17.30
N LEU A 241 -7.64 -5.92 -17.19
CA LEU A 241 -6.45 -6.65 -16.74
C LEU A 241 -6.62 -7.16 -15.30
N MET A 242 -7.18 -6.35 -14.40
CA MET A 242 -7.43 -6.73 -13.01
C MET A 242 -8.51 -7.83 -12.90
N LEU A 243 -9.57 -7.77 -13.70
CA LEU A 243 -10.59 -8.82 -13.76
C LEU A 243 -10.02 -10.14 -14.29
N VAL A 244 -9.21 -10.09 -15.34
CA VAL A 244 -8.48 -11.27 -15.85
C VAL A 244 -7.55 -11.83 -14.79
N ALA A 245 -6.85 -10.96 -14.05
CA ALA A 245 -5.98 -11.35 -12.95
C ALA A 245 -6.75 -12.11 -11.86
N ALA A 246 -7.87 -11.56 -11.39
CA ALA A 246 -8.71 -12.19 -10.37
C ALA A 246 -9.32 -13.52 -10.84
N TYR A 247 -9.70 -13.63 -12.12
CA TYR A 247 -10.14 -14.90 -12.69
C TYR A 247 -9.02 -15.94 -12.69
N ARG A 248 -7.82 -15.57 -13.17
CA ARG A 248 -6.66 -16.47 -13.22
C ARG A 248 -6.20 -16.91 -11.84
N SER A 249 -6.39 -16.09 -10.80
CA SER A 249 -6.03 -16.44 -9.42
C SER A 249 -6.73 -17.70 -8.89
N PHE A 250 -7.85 -18.14 -9.48
CA PHE A 250 -8.49 -19.40 -9.10
C PHE A 250 -7.73 -20.65 -9.56
N GLU A 251 -6.90 -20.52 -10.58
CA GLU A 251 -6.07 -21.60 -11.13
C GLU A 251 -4.60 -21.41 -10.73
N ASP A 252 -4.08 -20.18 -10.87
CA ASP A 252 -2.71 -19.79 -10.60
C ASP A 252 -2.69 -18.45 -9.83
N PRO A 253 -2.68 -18.51 -8.48
CA PRO A 253 -2.61 -17.34 -7.62
C PRO A 253 -1.40 -16.45 -7.91
N THR A 254 -0.22 -17.03 -8.17
CA THR A 254 1.02 -16.30 -8.46
C THR A 254 0.88 -15.47 -9.74
N ALA A 255 0.42 -16.08 -10.84
CA ALA A 255 0.21 -15.36 -12.10
C ALA A 255 -0.88 -14.27 -11.93
N GLY A 256 -1.96 -14.57 -11.23
CA GLY A 256 -3.00 -13.60 -10.92
C GLY A 256 -2.47 -12.41 -10.09
N GLN A 257 -1.63 -12.66 -9.09
CA GLN A 257 -1.02 -11.62 -8.27
C GLN A 257 -0.16 -10.65 -9.10
N GLN A 258 0.68 -11.18 -10.01
CA GLN A 258 1.54 -10.39 -10.88
C GLN A 258 0.72 -9.51 -11.84
N LEU A 259 -0.31 -10.07 -12.46
CA LEU A 259 -1.21 -9.33 -13.37
C LEU A 259 -2.00 -8.26 -12.62
N LEU A 260 -2.48 -8.54 -11.41
CA LEU A 260 -3.22 -7.57 -10.61
C LEU A 260 -2.33 -6.40 -10.19
N LYS A 261 -1.07 -6.67 -9.85
CA LYS A 261 -0.06 -5.62 -9.58
C LYS A 261 0.15 -4.72 -10.80
N ALA A 262 0.28 -5.30 -12.00
CA ALA A 262 0.39 -4.54 -13.24
C ALA A 262 -0.85 -3.67 -13.49
N GLY A 263 -2.06 -4.25 -13.36
CA GLY A 263 -3.32 -3.51 -13.48
C GLY A 263 -3.43 -2.33 -12.51
N THR A 264 -3.00 -2.52 -11.27
CA THR A 264 -3.01 -1.46 -10.25
C THR A 264 -2.08 -0.29 -10.62
N PHE A 265 -0.91 -0.55 -11.19
CA PHE A 265 -0.02 0.50 -11.69
C PHE A 265 -0.62 1.27 -12.88
N VAL A 266 -1.26 0.56 -13.82
CA VAL A 266 -1.95 1.21 -14.95
C VAL A 266 -3.13 2.05 -14.46
N ALA A 267 -3.89 1.56 -13.47
CA ALA A 267 -4.99 2.31 -12.86
C ALA A 267 -4.49 3.59 -12.14
N ALA A 268 -3.36 3.52 -11.43
CA ALA A 268 -2.75 4.70 -10.82
C ALA A 268 -2.33 5.75 -11.88
N ALA A 269 -1.79 5.30 -13.02
CA ALA A 269 -1.48 6.19 -14.14
C ALA A 269 -2.74 6.83 -14.75
N ALA A 270 -3.86 6.10 -14.78
CA ALA A 270 -5.15 6.63 -15.25
C ALA A 270 -5.59 7.86 -14.45
N PHE A 271 -5.41 7.86 -13.13
CA PHE A 271 -5.76 9.02 -12.29
C PHE A 271 -4.97 10.28 -12.67
N VAL A 272 -3.68 10.13 -12.99
CA VAL A 272 -2.84 11.25 -13.45
C VAL A 272 -3.30 11.76 -14.81
N VAL A 273 -3.45 10.86 -15.78
CA VAL A 273 -3.91 11.20 -17.14
C VAL A 273 -5.28 11.85 -17.13
N GLY A 274 -6.19 11.32 -16.31
CA GLY A 274 -7.54 11.82 -16.13
C GLY A 274 -7.58 13.26 -15.65
N ARG A 275 -6.79 13.60 -14.63
CA ARG A 275 -6.78 14.94 -14.03
C ARG A 275 -6.17 15.99 -14.94
N LEU A 276 -5.12 15.65 -15.69
CA LEU A 276 -4.43 16.55 -16.63
C LEU A 276 -5.35 17.07 -17.75
N THR A 277 -6.46 16.41 -18.00
CA THR A 277 -7.38 16.74 -19.11
C THR A 277 -8.59 17.56 -18.68
N VAL A 278 -8.69 17.87 -17.38
CA VAL A 278 -9.72 18.72 -16.77
C VAL A 278 -9.11 19.97 -16.11
N ALA A 279 -7.80 19.96 -15.87
CA ALA A 279 -7.04 21.09 -15.32
C ALA A 279 -6.89 22.23 -16.33
#